data_AF-A0A813EWX2-F1
#
_entry.id   AF-A0A813EWX2-F1
#
_cell.length_a   1.000
_cell.length_b   1.000
_cell.length_c   1.000
_cell.angle_alpha   90.00
_cell.angle_beta   90.00
_cell.angle_gamma   90.00
#
_symmetry.space_group_name_H-M   'P 1'
#
loop_
_entity.id
_entity.type
_entity.pdbx_description
1 polymer ?
#
loop_
_entity_poly.entity_id
_entity_poly.type
_entity_poly.pdbx_seq_one_letter_code
_entity_poly.pdbx_strand_id
1 'polypeptide(L)'
;MAEKRKLENAPNPDSAKTIRGLDLPAFDGTGLRIAIVSARWNSIVCESLVHGAVEAMKTCNVTDITVEFVAGAYEIPGAAQVLLESKKFHGVICIGCLIKGETMHFEYISEAVTQGIMRLNLDYKTPVIYGILGVLN
;
A
#
# COMPACT_ATOMS: atom_id res chain seq x y z
N MET A 1 26.28 3.05 -8.40
CA MET A 1 25.25 3.27 -7.37
C MET A 1 24.20 4.17 -7.98
N ALA A 2 22.95 3.74 -8.07
CA ALA A 2 21.88 4.59 -8.61
C ALA A 2 21.60 5.74 -7.64
N GLU A 3 21.61 6.96 -8.15
CA GLU A 3 21.24 8.15 -7.39
C GLU A 3 19.80 7.98 -6.88
N LYS A 4 19.59 8.05 -5.55
CA LYS A 4 18.24 7.95 -4.97
C LYS A 4 17.42 9.13 -5.47
N ARG A 5 16.51 8.90 -6.41
CA ARG A 5 15.52 9.89 -6.86
C ARG A 5 14.71 10.34 -5.64
N LYS A 6 14.95 11.56 -5.14
CA LYS A 6 14.09 12.17 -4.12
C LYS A 6 12.72 12.42 -4.75
N LEU A 7 11.68 11.84 -4.18
CA LEU A 7 10.29 12.07 -4.58
C LEU A 7 9.80 13.30 -3.81
N GLU A 8 9.86 14.49 -4.42
CA GLU A 8 9.33 15.71 -3.81
C GLU A 8 7.80 15.69 -3.85
N ASN A 9 7.17 15.56 -2.67
CA ASN A 9 5.72 15.68 -2.48
C ASN A 9 4.90 14.74 -3.37
N ALA A 10 5.29 13.46 -3.45
CA ALA A 10 4.64 12.41 -4.25
C ALA A 10 4.27 12.88 -5.68
N PRO A 11 5.26 13.29 -6.50
CA PRO A 11 4.99 13.88 -7.80
C PRO A 11 4.36 12.84 -8.74
N ASN A 12 3.58 13.30 -9.72
CA ASN A 12 3.01 12.43 -10.74
C ASN A 12 4.11 11.51 -11.32
N PRO A 13 3.96 10.17 -11.22
CA PRO A 13 4.99 9.23 -11.68
C PRO A 13 5.29 9.37 -13.18
N ASP A 14 4.32 9.85 -13.97
CA ASP A 14 4.47 10.10 -15.40
C ASP A 14 5.14 11.43 -15.72
N SER A 15 5.34 12.32 -14.73
CA SER A 15 6.03 13.63 -14.86
C SER A 15 5.52 14.58 -15.96
N ALA A 16 4.40 14.27 -16.60
CA ALA A 16 3.77 15.05 -17.67
C ALA A 16 2.24 14.98 -17.56
N LYS A 17 1.54 15.97 -18.13
CA LYS A 17 0.09 15.88 -18.37
C LYS A 17 -0.17 14.76 -19.38
N THR A 18 -0.58 13.59 -18.89
CA THR A 18 -0.96 12.45 -19.74
C THR A 18 -2.45 12.18 -19.57
N ILE A 19 -3.09 11.59 -20.58
CA ILE A 19 -4.44 11.02 -20.44
C ILE A 19 -4.47 9.80 -19.50
N ARG A 20 -3.29 9.30 -19.10
CA ARG A 20 -3.10 8.11 -18.26
C ARG A 20 -2.86 8.47 -16.79
N GLY A 21 -2.60 9.73 -16.47
CA GLY A 21 -2.20 10.21 -15.16
C GLY A 21 -3.01 11.43 -14.71
N LEU A 22 -3.14 11.57 -13.40
CA LEU A 22 -3.77 12.73 -12.79
C LEU A 22 -2.76 13.86 -12.66
N ASP A 23 -3.17 15.10 -12.95
CA ASP A 23 -2.43 16.29 -12.53
C ASP A 23 -2.69 16.47 -11.03
N LEU A 24 -1.73 16.02 -10.22
CA LEU A 24 -1.90 15.97 -8.78
C LEU A 24 -1.40 17.29 -8.17
N PRO A 25 -2.23 18.00 -7.38
CA PRO A 25 -1.76 19.17 -6.65
C PRO A 25 -0.73 18.76 -5.60
N ALA A 26 -0.03 19.74 -5.03
CA ALA A 26 0.78 19.49 -3.84
C ALA A 26 -0.12 18.93 -2.72
N PHE A 27 0.32 17.82 -2.12
CA PHE A 27 -0.36 17.15 -1.03
C PHE A 27 0.14 17.65 0.33
N ASP A 28 -0.79 17.85 1.25
CA ASP A 28 -0.51 18.08 2.67
C ASP A 28 -1.33 17.09 3.51
N GLY A 29 -0.62 16.19 4.18
CA GLY A 29 -1.14 15.16 5.07
C GLY A 29 -0.96 15.48 6.54
N THR A 30 -0.72 16.75 6.89
CA THR A 30 -0.62 17.20 8.28
C THR A 30 -1.84 16.74 9.09
N GLY A 31 -1.60 16.09 10.23
CA GLY A 31 -2.66 15.56 11.11
C GLY A 31 -3.30 14.25 10.65
N LEU A 32 -2.89 13.69 9.50
CA LEU A 32 -3.33 12.35 9.09
C LEU A 32 -2.60 11.26 9.90
N ARG A 33 -3.32 10.17 10.17
CA ARG A 33 -2.84 8.99 10.87
C ARG A 33 -3.02 7.81 9.94
N ILE A 34 -1.92 7.26 9.44
CA ILE A 34 -1.94 6.25 8.39
C ILE A 34 -1.40 4.94 8.96
N ALA A 35 -2.12 3.85 8.73
CA ALA A 35 -1.59 2.52 9.00
C ALA A 35 -1.09 1.86 7.71
N ILE A 36 -0.06 1.03 7.83
CA ILE A 36 0.42 0.13 6.79
C ILE A 36 0.34 -1.29 7.34
N VAL A 37 -0.26 -2.20 6.58
CA VAL A 37 -0.20 -3.64 6.85
C VAL A 37 0.66 -4.27 5.77
N SER A 38 1.77 -4.89 6.15
CA SER A 38 2.73 -5.47 5.21
C SER A 38 2.90 -6.98 5.41
N ALA A 39 2.95 -7.74 4.32
CA ALA A 39 3.33 -9.15 4.36
C ALA A 39 4.82 -9.33 4.64
N ARG A 40 5.18 -10.30 5.48
CA ARG A 40 6.58 -10.74 5.69
C ARG A 40 7.11 -11.56 4.52
N TRP A 41 6.24 -12.28 3.82
CA TRP A 41 6.62 -12.99 2.60
C TRP A 41 7.12 -12.02 1.54
N ASN A 42 8.19 -12.40 0.81
CA ASN A 42 8.88 -11.53 -0.15
C ASN A 42 9.41 -10.21 0.48
N SER A 43 9.98 -10.29 1.69
CA SER A 43 10.39 -9.14 2.52
C SER A 43 11.29 -8.14 1.79
N ILE A 44 12.23 -8.57 0.95
CA ILE A 44 13.09 -7.65 0.18
C ILE A 44 12.25 -6.66 -0.63
N VAL A 45 11.17 -7.14 -1.26
CA VAL A 45 10.25 -6.31 -2.04
C VAL A 45 9.32 -5.54 -1.11
N CYS A 46 8.68 -6.22 -0.15
CA CYS A 46 7.70 -5.61 0.75
C CYS A 46 8.30 -4.50 1.61
N GLU A 47 9.49 -4.69 2.18
CA GLU A 47 10.20 -3.67 2.97
C GLU A 47 10.62 -2.48 2.11
N SER A 48 11.06 -2.72 0.87
CA SER A 48 11.36 -1.64 -0.08
C SER A 48 10.11 -0.80 -0.40
N LEU A 49 8.96 -1.46 -0.60
CA LEU A 49 7.68 -0.79 -0.82
C LEU A 49 7.22 -0.01 0.42
N VAL A 50 7.32 -0.60 1.62
CA VAL A 50 7.02 0.09 2.89
C VAL A 50 7.91 1.32 3.04
N HIS A 51 9.22 1.18 2.81
CA HIS A 51 10.16 2.30 2.91
C HIS A 51 9.80 3.41 1.91
N GLY A 52 9.53 3.08 0.65
CA GLY A 52 9.12 4.05 -0.36
C GLY A 52 7.81 4.77 0.01
N ALA A 53 6.82 4.04 0.52
CA ALA A 53 5.55 4.61 0.97
C ALA A 53 5.72 5.57 2.16
N VAL A 54 6.52 5.16 3.16
CA VAL A 54 6.82 5.99 4.33
C VAL A 54 7.55 7.27 3.93
N GLU A 55 8.58 7.18 3.08
CA GLU A 55 9.32 8.36 2.64
C GLU A 55 8.45 9.31 1.82
N ALA A 56 7.61 8.78 0.91
CA ALA A 56 6.65 9.59 0.16
C ALA A 56 5.68 10.34 1.09
N MET A 57 5.07 9.64 2.05
CA MET A 57 4.15 10.25 3.02
C MET A 57 4.81 11.34 3.89
N LYS A 58 6.08 11.16 4.27
CA LYS A 58 6.84 12.19 5.00
C LYS A 58 7.04 13.45 4.16
N THR A 59 7.22 13.33 2.85
CA THR A 59 7.32 14.51 1.96
C THR A 59 5.99 15.28 1.82
N CYS A 60 4.90 14.68 2.30
CA CYS A 60 3.58 15.28 2.41
C CYS A 60 3.21 15.61 3.87
N ASN A 61 4.17 15.77 4.79
CA ASN A 61 3.95 16.13 6.20
C ASN A 61 3.15 15.14 7.05
N VAL A 62 2.99 13.88 6.64
CA VAL A 62 2.40 12.84 7.50
C VAL A 62 3.41 12.42 8.55
N THR A 63 3.06 12.56 9.84
CA THR A 63 3.95 12.24 10.96
C THR A 63 3.53 11.01 11.77
N ASP A 64 2.23 10.65 11.74
CA ASP A 64 1.68 9.51 12.47
C ASP A 64 1.49 8.33 11.49
N ILE A 65 2.52 7.48 11.40
CA ILE A 65 2.55 6.31 10.53
C ILE A 65 2.78 5.07 11.40
N THR A 66 1.84 4.14 11.39
CA THR A 66 1.95 2.84 12.07
C THR A 66 2.18 1.75 11.02
N VAL A 67 3.16 0.86 11.25
CA VAL A 67 3.44 -0.26 10.34
C VAL A 67 3.28 -1.57 11.10
N GLU A 68 2.36 -2.40 10.64
CA GLU A 68 2.08 -3.73 11.18
C GLU A 68 2.43 -4.81 10.16
N PHE A 69 2.83 -5.98 10.67
CA PHE A 69 3.29 -7.08 9.82
C PHE A 69 2.45 -8.33 10.02
N VAL A 70 2.10 -8.98 8.92
CA VAL A 70 1.41 -10.28 8.87
C VAL A 70 2.26 -11.34 8.18
N ALA A 71 1.88 -12.62 8.29
CA ALA A 71 2.66 -13.72 7.72
C ALA A 71 2.77 -13.62 6.19
N GLY A 72 1.63 -13.59 5.49
CA GLY A 72 1.56 -13.46 4.04
C GLY A 72 0.49 -12.47 3.59
N ALA A 73 0.35 -12.32 2.26
CA ALA A 73 -0.64 -11.40 1.69
C ALA A 73 -2.09 -11.81 2.04
N TYR A 74 -2.34 -13.10 2.26
CA TYR A 74 -3.66 -13.64 2.57
C TYR A 74 -4.24 -13.10 3.89
N GLU A 75 -3.38 -12.80 4.88
CA GLU A 75 -3.81 -12.24 6.16
C GLU A 75 -4.03 -10.71 6.12
N ILE A 76 -3.58 -10.02 5.05
CA ILE A 76 -3.65 -8.56 4.95
C ILE A 76 -5.08 -8.03 5.07
N PRO A 77 -6.09 -8.55 4.34
CA PRO A 77 -7.46 -8.03 4.46
C PRO A 77 -8.00 -8.12 5.90
N GLY A 78 -7.75 -9.24 6.59
CA GLY A 78 -8.19 -9.41 7.98
C GLY A 78 -7.50 -8.42 8.94
N ALA A 79 -6.19 -8.25 8.82
CA ALA A 79 -5.47 -7.28 9.63
C ALA A 79 -5.88 -5.82 9.33
N ALA A 80 -6.09 -5.49 8.05
CA ALA A 80 -6.61 -4.18 7.66
C ALA A 80 -8.00 -3.92 8.24
N GLN A 81 -8.89 -4.93 8.25
CA GLN A 81 -10.19 -4.83 8.90
C GLN A 81 -10.09 -4.47 10.38
N VAL A 82 -9.22 -5.14 11.13
CA VAL A 82 -8.99 -4.85 12.56
C VAL A 82 -8.55 -3.40 12.77
N LEU A 83 -7.67 -2.88 11.90
CA LEU A 83 -7.22 -1.49 11.97
C LEU A 83 -8.34 -0.49 11.62
N LEU A 84 -9.18 -0.81 10.65
CA LEU A 84 -10.35 0.00 10.30
C LEU A 84 -11.35 0.08 11.46
N GLU A 85 -11.63 -1.06 12.10
CA GLU A 85 -12.55 -1.16 13.24
C GLU A 85 -12.06 -0.41 14.49
N SER A 86 -10.74 -0.26 14.63
CA SER A 86 -10.16 0.58 15.69
C SER A 86 -10.56 2.06 15.57
N LYS A 87 -10.95 2.52 14.37
CA LYS A 87 -11.29 3.92 14.04
C LYS A 87 -10.18 4.93 14.37
N LYS A 88 -8.94 4.46 14.56
CA LYS A 88 -7.80 5.32 14.87
C LYS A 88 -7.19 5.95 13.62
N PHE A 89 -7.33 5.32 12.46
CA PHE A 89 -6.62 5.72 11.24
C PHE A 89 -7.53 6.43 10.24
N HIS A 90 -6.94 7.39 9.53
CA HIS A 90 -7.57 8.11 8.42
C HIS A 90 -7.36 7.38 7.07
N GLY A 91 -6.48 6.38 7.02
CA GLY A 91 -6.27 5.50 5.87
C GLY A 91 -5.44 4.27 6.24
N VAL A 92 -5.62 3.18 5.49
CA VAL A 92 -4.84 1.94 5.64
C VAL A 92 -4.22 1.55 4.31
N ILE A 93 -2.91 1.28 4.29
CA ILE A 93 -2.18 0.84 3.09
C ILE A 93 -1.86 -0.64 3.22
N CYS A 94 -2.33 -1.45 2.28
CA CYS A 94 -2.07 -2.88 2.22
C CYS A 94 -0.86 -3.13 1.30
N ILE A 95 0.25 -3.65 1.83
CA ILE A 95 1.48 -3.91 1.08
C ILE A 95 1.77 -5.41 1.05
N GLY A 96 1.96 -5.96 -0.14
CA GLY A 96 2.35 -7.35 -0.32
C GLY A 96 2.92 -7.59 -1.71
N CYS A 97 3.63 -8.70 -1.87
CA CYS A 97 4.15 -9.12 -3.15
C CYS A 97 3.78 -10.59 -3.38
N LEU A 98 3.06 -10.85 -4.48
CA LEU A 98 2.68 -12.17 -4.95
C LEU A 98 3.39 -12.44 -6.27
N ILE A 99 4.21 -13.49 -6.27
CA ILE A 99 5.00 -13.91 -7.44
C ILE A 99 4.41 -15.22 -7.93
N LYS A 100 4.05 -15.29 -9.22
CA LYS A 100 3.46 -16.49 -9.80
C LYS A 100 4.48 -17.63 -9.84
N GLY A 101 4.13 -18.74 -9.18
CA GLY A 101 4.85 -20.00 -9.25
C GLY A 101 4.19 -20.98 -10.21
N GLU A 102 4.46 -22.27 -10.00
CA GLU A 102 4.00 -23.36 -10.88
C GLU A 102 2.58 -23.86 -10.58
N THR A 103 2.00 -23.43 -9.46
CA THR A 103 0.70 -23.94 -8.99
C THR A 103 -0.36 -22.84 -8.95
N MET A 104 -1.63 -23.26 -8.87
CA MET A 104 -2.79 -22.37 -8.71
C MET A 104 -2.78 -21.52 -7.43
N HIS A 105 -1.83 -21.75 -6.52
CA HIS A 105 -1.72 -21.02 -5.27
C HIS A 105 -1.67 -19.49 -5.46
N PHE A 106 -0.97 -19.02 -6.50
CA PHE A 106 -0.93 -17.60 -6.85
C PHE A 106 -2.32 -17.05 -7.19
N GLU A 107 -3.08 -17.75 -8.03
CA GLU A 107 -4.39 -17.28 -8.49
C GLU A 107 -5.41 -17.22 -7.34
N TYR A 108 -5.42 -18.24 -6.49
CA TYR A 108 -6.35 -18.27 -5.35
C TYR A 108 -6.04 -17.19 -4.31
N ILE A 109 -4.76 -16.95 -4.02
CA ILE A 109 -4.39 -15.92 -3.05
C ILE A 109 -4.58 -14.53 -3.64
N SER A 110 -4.16 -14.29 -4.88
CA SER A 110 -4.27 -12.98 -5.51
C SER A 110 -5.73 -12.56 -5.61
N GLU A 111 -6.62 -13.45 -6.09
CA GLU A 111 -8.05 -13.18 -6.17
C GLU A 111 -8.66 -12.90 -4.79
N ALA A 112 -8.40 -13.75 -3.80
CA ALA A 112 -8.95 -13.58 -2.45
C ALA A 112 -8.51 -12.26 -1.80
N VAL A 113 -7.23 -11.90 -1.93
CA VAL A 113 -6.69 -10.66 -1.36
C VAL A 113 -7.26 -9.44 -2.08
N THR A 114 -7.34 -9.45 -3.41
CA THR A 114 -7.93 -8.35 -4.20
C THR A 114 -9.40 -8.15 -3.84
N GLN A 115 -10.18 -9.22 -3.79
CA GLN A 115 -11.59 -9.13 -3.41
C GLN A 115 -11.78 -8.67 -1.96
N GLY A 116 -10.94 -9.17 -1.04
CA GLY A 116 -10.95 -8.75 0.36
C GLY A 116 -10.70 -7.25 0.53
N ILE A 117 -9.64 -6.71 -0.08
CA ILE A 117 -9.32 -5.28 -0.01
C ILE A 117 -10.40 -4.42 -0.69
N MET A 118 -10.92 -4.86 -1.83
CA MET A 118 -12.05 -4.18 -2.48
C MET A 118 -13.26 -4.12 -1.55
N ARG A 119 -13.60 -5.22 -0.88
CA ARG A 119 -14.74 -5.28 0.04
C ARG A 119 -14.56 -4.33 1.21
N LEU A 120 -13.36 -4.22 1.77
CA LEU A 120 -13.08 -3.25 2.84
C LEU A 120 -13.36 -1.80 2.41
N ASN A 121 -13.03 -1.43 1.17
CA ASN A 121 -13.35 -0.09 0.64
C ASN A 121 -14.86 0.15 0.47
N LEU A 122 -15.66 -0.90 0.27
CA LEU A 122 -17.12 -0.79 0.17
C LEU A 122 -17.78 -0.71 1.55
N ASP A 123 -17.27 -1.47 2.51
CA ASP A 123 -17.87 -1.62 3.84
C ASP A 123 -17.46 -0.51 4.82
N TYR A 124 -16.28 0.08 4.64
CA TYR A 124 -15.73 1.10 5.53
C TYR A 124 -15.57 2.44 4.82
N LYS A 125 -15.78 3.53 5.57
CA LYS A 125 -15.59 4.90 5.06
C LYS A 125 -14.11 5.30 4.99
N THR A 126 -13.26 4.64 5.76
CA THR A 126 -11.82 4.88 5.76
C THR A 126 -11.21 4.17 4.55
N PRO A 127 -10.47 4.88 3.67
CA PRO A 127 -9.93 4.30 2.45
C PRO A 127 -8.86 3.23 2.75
N VAL A 128 -8.89 2.17 1.93
CA VAL A 128 -7.88 1.09 1.96
C VAL A 128 -7.14 1.05 0.64
N ILE A 129 -5.84 1.34 0.68
CA ILE A 129 -5.00 1.46 -0.51
C ILE A 129 -4.46 0.07 -0.88
N TYR A 130 -4.66 -0.31 -2.14
CA TYR A 130 -4.19 -1.56 -2.71
C TYR A 130 -2.73 -1.43 -3.18
N GLY A 131 -1.79 -1.84 -2.33
CA GLY A 131 -0.35 -1.91 -2.62
C GLY A 131 0.14 -3.36 -2.79
N ILE A 132 -0.71 -4.24 -3.33
CA ILE A 132 -0.33 -5.62 -3.63
C ILE A 132 0.30 -5.69 -5.03
N LEU A 133 1.58 -6.03 -5.07
CA LEU A 133 2.32 -6.24 -6.30
C LEU A 133 2.13 -7.69 -6.77
N GLY A 134 1.40 -7.88 -7.87
CA GLY A 134 1.29 -9.18 -8.55
C GLY A 134 2.23 -9.22 -9.76
N VAL A 135 3.18 -10.16 -9.78
CA VAL A 135 4.14 -10.30 -10.87
C VAL A 135 4.21 -11.74 -11.39
N LEU A 136 4.53 -11.86 -12.68
CA LEU A 136 4.68 -13.15 -13.37
C LEU A 136 6.13 -13.65 -13.35
N ASN A 137 7.10 -12.79 -13.03
CA ASN A 137 8.54 -13.06 -13.00
C ASN A 137 9.31 -11.98 -12.22
#